data_AF-A0A0Q4P1G7-F1
#
_entry.id   AF-A0A0Q4P1G7-F1
#
_cell.length_a   1.000
_cell.length_b   1.000
_cell.length_c   1.000
_cell.angle_alpha   90.00
_cell.angle_beta   90.00
_cell.angle_gamma   90.00
#
_symmetry.space_group_name_H-M   'P 1'
#
loop_
_entity.id
_entity.type
_entity.pdbx_description
1 polymer ?
#
loop_
_entity_poly.entity_id
_entity_poly.type
_entity_poly.pdbx_seq_one_letter_code
_entity_poly.pdbx_strand_id
1 'polypeptide(L)'
;MLFETPDQFINSPRRAVTVFGMAGVGKTRLSNLLRKNRWFHYSVDYRIGTRHMGEYIVDNFKAEAMKVPFLAELLRSDSIYISSNITFDNLDPLSTYLGTPGNPQKGGLPLAEYQRRQEQHRVAEISALLDVRHFIDRAKTLYGYDDFIADTGGSLIEVIDHDNAEDPVVRTLAANSLLLYIRGTDKDAAQLVQRFKQSPKPMYYRPAFLVEKWAEFKHMHGILEDDDVDPAQFGAWGFETLLHNRLPRYQALADNFGYTVEASDLALVRDGDEFVDLIASAIEKRMR
;
A
#
# COMPACT_ATOMS: atom_id res chain seq x y z
N MET A 1 12.83 -19.25 -3.77
CA MET A 1 12.51 -17.98 -4.48
C MET A 1 12.10 -18.33 -5.90
N LEU A 2 11.35 -17.49 -6.62
CA LEU A 2 10.83 -17.83 -7.96
C LEU A 2 11.92 -17.95 -9.04
N PHE A 3 12.95 -17.11 -8.96
CA PHE A 3 14.11 -17.14 -9.86
C PHE A 3 15.37 -17.21 -8.99
N GLU A 4 16.20 -18.24 -9.14
CA GLU A 4 17.39 -18.44 -8.30
C GLU A 4 18.67 -17.89 -8.94
N THR A 5 18.67 -17.69 -10.26
CA THR A 5 19.81 -17.14 -11.00
C THR A 5 19.41 -15.97 -11.91
N PRO A 6 20.35 -15.07 -12.26
CA PRO A 6 20.08 -13.99 -13.22
C PRO A 6 19.56 -14.52 -14.56
N ASP A 7 20.16 -15.59 -15.08
CA ASP A 7 19.77 -16.19 -16.36
C ASP A 7 18.34 -16.73 -16.35
N GLN A 8 17.87 -17.28 -15.23
CA GLN A 8 16.48 -17.73 -15.10
C GLN A 8 15.50 -16.55 -15.19
N PHE A 9 15.85 -15.39 -14.62
CA PHE A 9 15.01 -14.20 -14.68
C PHE A 9 15.05 -13.55 -16.07
N ILE A 10 16.24 -13.31 -16.62
CA ILE A 10 16.44 -12.63 -17.92
C ILE A 10 15.76 -13.40 -19.05
N ASN A 11 15.92 -14.72 -19.08
CA ASN A 11 15.37 -15.57 -20.14
C ASN A 11 13.95 -16.05 -19.85
N SER A 12 13.32 -15.61 -18.75
CA SER A 12 11.95 -16.02 -18.45
C SER A 12 10.99 -15.48 -19.51
N PRO A 13 10.13 -16.34 -20.11
CA PRO A 13 9.10 -15.88 -21.04
C PRO A 13 8.01 -15.04 -20.36
N ARG A 14 7.97 -15.02 -19.02
CA ARG A 14 7.11 -14.15 -18.22
C ARG A 14 7.86 -13.66 -16.99
N ARG A 15 8.14 -12.36 -16.92
CA ARG A 15 8.76 -11.73 -15.74
C ARG A 15 7.68 -11.03 -14.93
N ALA A 16 7.43 -11.52 -13.73
CA ALA A 16 6.50 -10.88 -12.79
C ALA A 16 7.26 -10.43 -11.55
N VAL A 17 7.09 -9.17 -11.17
CA VAL A 17 7.78 -8.57 -10.02
C VAL A 17 6.76 -7.89 -9.13
N THR A 18 6.77 -8.22 -7.84
CA THR A 18 6.02 -7.49 -6.81
C THR A 18 6.99 -6.60 -6.06
N VAL A 19 6.82 -5.29 -6.19
CA VAL A 19 7.67 -4.30 -5.53
C VAL A 19 7.07 -3.86 -4.21
N PHE A 20 7.87 -3.86 -3.15
CA PHE A 20 7.43 -3.46 -1.82
C PHE A 20 8.46 -2.59 -1.10
N GLY A 21 8.03 -1.92 -0.04
CA GLY A 21 8.84 -1.00 0.75
C GLY A 21 8.05 0.21 1.18
N MET A 22 8.71 1.15 1.87
CA MET A 22 8.06 2.35 2.41
C MET A 22 7.38 3.19 1.31
N ALA A 23 6.38 3.98 1.70
CA ALA A 23 5.81 4.97 0.79
C ALA A 23 6.89 5.98 0.37
N GLY A 24 6.93 6.36 -0.91
CA GLY A 24 7.88 7.37 -1.41
C GLY A 24 9.27 6.87 -1.84
N VAL A 25 9.57 5.57 -1.71
CA VAL A 25 10.87 5.00 -2.17
C VAL A 25 10.99 4.83 -3.70
N GLY A 26 10.02 5.32 -4.48
CA GLY A 26 10.06 5.31 -5.94
C GLY A 26 9.25 4.22 -6.65
N LYS A 27 8.47 3.40 -5.92
CA LYS A 27 7.64 2.32 -6.51
C LYS A 27 6.70 2.82 -7.62
N THR A 28 5.90 3.84 -7.34
CA THR A 28 4.97 4.41 -8.32
C THR A 28 5.68 5.05 -9.53
N ARG A 29 6.86 5.65 -9.32
CA ARG A 29 7.70 6.16 -10.42
C ARG A 29 8.10 5.03 -11.36
N LEU A 30 8.62 3.94 -10.78
CA LEU A 30 9.03 2.75 -11.51
C LEU A 30 7.84 2.13 -12.26
N SER A 31 6.72 1.90 -11.60
CA SER A 31 5.55 1.28 -12.24
C SER A 31 5.00 2.13 -13.40
N ASN A 32 5.03 3.46 -13.28
CA ASN A 32 4.67 4.36 -14.37
C ASN A 32 5.67 4.35 -15.53
N LEU A 33 6.96 4.22 -15.23
CA LEU A 33 8.01 4.05 -16.24
C LEU A 33 7.81 2.73 -17.00
N LEU A 34 7.67 1.62 -16.28
CA LEU A 34 7.52 0.28 -16.86
C LEU A 34 6.22 0.14 -17.64
N ARG A 35 5.13 0.76 -17.18
CA ARG A 35 3.86 0.83 -17.94
C ARG A 35 4.03 1.40 -19.34
N LYS A 36 4.93 2.38 -19.52
CA LYS A 36 5.27 2.95 -20.84
C LYS A 36 6.14 2.03 -21.68
N ASN A 37 6.86 1.10 -21.06
CA ASN A 37 7.80 0.17 -21.67
C ASN A 37 7.27 -1.27 -21.72
N ARG A 38 5.97 -1.43 -22.01
CA ARG A 38 5.32 -2.75 -22.22
C ARG A 38 5.28 -3.69 -21.00
N TRP A 39 5.33 -3.17 -19.78
CA TRP A 39 4.96 -3.93 -18.59
C TRP A 39 3.50 -3.70 -18.24
N PHE A 40 2.80 -4.75 -17.83
CA PHE A 40 1.48 -4.62 -17.24
C PHE A 40 1.62 -4.10 -15.80
N HIS A 41 1.03 -2.94 -15.50
CA HIS A 41 1.06 -2.36 -14.16
C HIS A 41 -0.22 -2.70 -13.39
N TYR A 42 -0.06 -3.42 -12.29
CA TYR A 42 -1.08 -3.68 -11.30
C TYR A 42 -0.81 -2.86 -10.03
N SER A 43 -1.65 -1.87 -9.75
CA SER A 43 -1.58 -1.10 -8.49
C SER A 43 -2.51 -1.73 -7.45
N VAL A 44 -1.93 -2.15 -6.32
CA VAL A 44 -2.68 -2.73 -5.20
C VAL A 44 -3.64 -1.69 -4.61
N ASP A 45 -3.18 -0.46 -4.37
CA ASP A 45 -4.02 0.62 -3.81
C ASP A 45 -5.19 0.98 -4.74
N TYR A 46 -4.94 1.04 -6.05
CA TYR A 46 -6.00 1.23 -7.03
C TYR A 46 -7.04 0.09 -6.96
N ARG A 47 -6.58 -1.15 -6.82
CA ARG A 47 -7.47 -2.32 -6.70
C ARG A 47 -8.26 -2.28 -5.40
N ILE A 48 -7.64 -1.94 -4.27
CA ILE A 48 -8.32 -1.76 -2.98
C ILE A 48 -9.50 -0.80 -3.17
N GLY A 49 -9.24 0.40 -3.67
CA GLY A 49 -10.26 1.44 -3.82
C GLY A 49 -11.37 1.07 -4.81
N THR A 50 -11.02 0.49 -5.96
CA THR A 50 -11.99 0.27 -7.05
C THR A 50 -12.76 -1.05 -6.95
N ARG A 51 -12.17 -2.09 -6.35
CA ARG A 51 -12.80 -3.42 -6.27
C ARG A 51 -13.28 -3.77 -4.86
N HIS A 52 -12.43 -3.59 -3.86
CA HIS A 52 -12.63 -4.20 -2.55
C HIS A 52 -13.20 -3.22 -1.51
N MET A 53 -13.06 -1.92 -1.76
CA MET A 53 -13.61 -0.85 -0.90
C MET A 53 -14.59 0.07 -1.60
N GLY A 54 -14.90 -0.15 -2.89
CA GLY A 54 -15.72 0.76 -3.69
C GLY A 54 -17.10 1.02 -3.07
N GLU A 55 -17.77 -0.02 -2.57
CA GLU A 55 -19.07 0.12 -1.91
C GLU A 55 -18.97 0.91 -0.61
N TYR A 56 -17.99 0.60 0.26
CA TYR A 56 -17.79 1.34 1.51
C TYR A 56 -17.55 2.83 1.28
N ILE A 57 -16.73 3.17 0.28
CA ILE A 57 -16.42 4.55 -0.10
C ILE A 57 -17.69 5.25 -0.60
N VAL A 58 -18.42 4.64 -1.54
CA VAL A 58 -19.63 5.22 -2.13
C VAL A 58 -20.74 5.35 -1.09
N ASP A 59 -20.91 4.38 -0.20
CA ASP A 59 -21.93 4.42 0.85
C ASP A 59 -21.61 5.48 1.91
N ASN A 60 -20.34 5.75 2.20
CA ASN A 60 -19.95 6.91 3.00
C ASN A 60 -20.38 8.23 2.34
N PHE A 61 -20.23 8.38 1.03
CA PHE A 61 -20.69 9.58 0.32
C PHE A 61 -22.22 9.71 0.34
N LYS A 62 -22.93 8.60 0.13
CA LYS A 62 -24.39 8.57 0.25
C LYS A 62 -24.84 8.93 1.67
N ALA A 63 -24.17 8.41 2.70
CA ALA A 63 -24.48 8.72 4.10
C ALA A 63 -24.35 10.22 4.39
N GLU A 64 -23.31 10.88 3.86
CA GLU A 64 -23.17 12.34 3.97
C GLU A 64 -24.24 13.08 3.15
N ALA A 65 -24.49 12.67 1.90
CA ALA A 65 -25.53 13.27 1.06
C ALA A 65 -26.94 13.15 1.68
N MET A 66 -27.22 12.04 2.37
CA MET A 66 -28.49 11.80 3.07
C MET A 66 -28.76 12.79 4.21
N LYS A 67 -27.74 13.50 4.73
CA LYS A 67 -27.91 14.57 5.73
C LYS A 67 -28.48 15.85 5.12
N VAL A 68 -28.42 16.00 3.79
CA VAL A 68 -28.96 17.15 3.06
C VAL A 68 -30.31 16.75 2.44
N PRO A 69 -31.46 17.27 2.93
CA PRO A 69 -32.78 16.80 2.50
C PRO A 69 -33.00 16.79 0.97
N PHE A 70 -32.51 17.83 0.28
CA PHE A 70 -32.55 17.94 -1.18
C PHE A 70 -31.82 16.78 -1.88
N LEU A 71 -30.60 16.46 -1.46
CA LEU A 71 -29.84 15.36 -2.04
C LEU A 71 -30.43 13.99 -1.67
N ALA A 72 -30.97 13.86 -0.45
CA ALA A 72 -31.61 12.64 0.02
C ALA A 72 -32.85 12.28 -0.82
N GLU A 73 -33.68 13.26 -1.18
CA GLU A 73 -34.84 13.06 -2.05
C GLU A 73 -34.44 12.61 -3.47
N LEU A 74 -33.43 13.26 -4.05
CA LEU A 74 -32.91 12.91 -5.37
C LEU A 74 -32.28 11.50 -5.40
N LEU A 75 -31.56 11.11 -4.35
CA LEU A 75 -30.98 9.76 -4.24
C LEU A 75 -32.05 8.68 -4.03
N ARG A 76 -33.06 8.94 -3.19
CA ARG A 76 -34.13 7.96 -2.92
C ARG A 76 -35.04 7.73 -4.12
N SER A 77 -35.24 8.75 -4.94
CA SER A 77 -36.04 8.68 -6.16
C SER A 77 -35.26 8.17 -7.38
N ASP A 78 -33.97 7.82 -7.21
CA ASP A 78 -33.06 7.44 -8.30
C ASP A 78 -32.91 8.53 -9.38
N SER A 79 -33.14 9.80 -9.00
CA SER A 79 -32.98 10.95 -9.88
C SER A 79 -31.51 11.37 -10.07
N ILE A 80 -30.65 10.98 -9.13
CA ILE A 80 -29.18 11.13 -9.21
C ILE A 80 -28.50 9.88 -8.67
N TYR A 81 -27.25 9.66 -9.09
CA TYR A 81 -26.36 8.65 -8.50
C TYR A 81 -25.04 9.29 -8.03
N ILE A 82 -24.35 8.64 -7.09
CA ILE A 82 -23.04 9.07 -6.57
C ILE A 82 -22.05 7.92 -6.77
N SER A 83 -20.85 8.24 -7.27
CA SER A 83 -19.77 7.30 -7.49
C SER A 83 -18.41 7.90 -7.11
N SER A 84 -17.46 7.08 -6.69
CA SER A 84 -16.07 7.50 -6.48
C SER A 84 -15.30 7.57 -7.80
N ASN A 85 -14.50 8.62 -8.01
CA ASN A 85 -13.58 8.73 -9.15
C ASN A 85 -12.15 8.38 -8.74
N ILE A 86 -11.88 7.09 -8.52
CA ILE A 86 -10.54 6.58 -8.19
C ILE A 86 -9.79 6.28 -9.49
N THR A 87 -8.58 6.81 -9.59
CA THR A 87 -7.66 6.57 -10.72
C THR A 87 -6.29 6.17 -10.18
N PHE A 88 -5.36 5.81 -11.07
CA PHE A 88 -3.97 5.53 -10.66
C PHE A 88 -3.30 6.74 -9.97
N ASP A 89 -3.67 7.95 -10.38
CA ASP A 89 -3.10 9.21 -9.87
C ASP A 89 -3.97 9.85 -8.77
N ASN A 90 -5.20 9.36 -8.57
CA ASN A 90 -6.14 9.87 -7.58
C ASN A 90 -6.68 8.75 -6.67
N LEU A 91 -6.10 8.66 -5.48
CA LEU A 91 -6.52 7.74 -4.41
C LEU A 91 -7.24 8.49 -3.27
N ASP A 92 -7.63 9.76 -3.49
CA ASP A 92 -8.26 10.58 -2.46
C ASP A 92 -9.56 9.98 -1.92
N PRO A 93 -10.48 9.41 -2.74
CA PRO A 93 -11.69 8.78 -2.21
C PRO A 93 -11.42 7.67 -1.19
N LEU A 94 -10.39 6.86 -1.43
CA LEU A 94 -9.95 5.82 -0.50
C LEU A 94 -9.38 6.46 0.77
N SER A 95 -8.50 7.44 0.63
CA SER A 95 -7.88 8.14 1.75
C SER A 95 -8.91 8.86 2.64
N THR A 96 -9.87 9.56 2.04
CA THR A 96 -10.97 10.22 2.75
C THR A 96 -11.83 9.23 3.52
N TYR A 97 -12.10 8.04 2.96
CA TYR A 97 -12.81 7.01 3.70
C TYR A 97 -11.99 6.52 4.91
N LEU A 98 -10.71 6.20 4.74
CA LEU A 98 -9.90 5.69 5.86
C LEU A 98 -9.78 6.69 7.02
N GLY A 99 -9.59 7.98 6.70
CA GLY A 99 -9.51 9.05 7.68
C GLY A 99 -8.35 8.90 8.67
N THR A 100 -8.42 9.65 9.77
CA THR A 100 -7.46 9.60 10.89
C THR A 100 -8.21 9.54 12.21
N PRO A 101 -7.69 8.83 13.23
CA PRO A 101 -8.38 8.75 14.52
C PRO A 101 -8.20 10.05 15.32
N GLY A 102 -9.22 10.40 16.11
CA GLY A 102 -9.20 11.53 17.04
C GLY A 102 -10.41 12.44 16.90
N ASN A 103 -10.26 13.67 17.37
CA ASN A 103 -11.34 14.64 17.53
C ASN A 103 -12.18 14.86 16.25
N PRO A 104 -13.48 14.51 16.26
CA PRO A 104 -14.36 14.71 15.10
C PRO A 104 -14.53 16.17 14.67
N GLN A 105 -14.45 17.13 15.59
CA GLN A 105 -14.52 18.56 15.27
C GLN A 105 -13.25 19.06 14.53
N LYS A 106 -12.15 18.31 14.62
CA LYS A 106 -10.91 18.55 13.85
C LYS A 106 -10.79 17.66 12.61
N GLY A 107 -11.87 17.00 12.20
CA GLY A 107 -11.88 16.09 11.05
C GLY A 107 -11.35 14.68 11.33
N GLY A 108 -11.20 14.31 12.62
CA GLY A 108 -10.89 12.95 13.03
C GLY A 108 -12.10 12.03 13.01
N LEU A 109 -11.85 10.74 13.18
CA LEU A 109 -12.85 9.71 13.40
C LEU A 109 -12.80 9.26 14.87
N PRO A 110 -13.95 9.01 15.52
CA PRO A 110 -13.98 8.29 16.78
C PRO A 110 -13.18 6.98 16.65
N LEU A 111 -12.40 6.62 17.67
CA LEU A 111 -11.44 5.52 17.59
C LEU A 111 -12.07 4.20 17.10
N ALA A 112 -13.26 3.87 17.60
CA ALA A 112 -13.97 2.66 17.20
C ALA A 112 -14.35 2.65 15.70
N GLU A 113 -14.76 3.79 15.16
CA GLU A 113 -15.07 3.92 13.73
C GLU A 113 -13.80 3.83 12.88
N TYR A 114 -12.71 4.45 13.33
CA TYR A 114 -11.41 4.31 12.67
C TYR A 114 -10.97 2.84 12.63
N GLN A 115 -11.01 2.13 13.77
CA GLN A 115 -10.67 0.70 13.84
C GLN A 115 -11.52 -0.15 12.89
N ARG A 116 -12.82 0.12 12.80
CA ARG A 116 -13.72 -0.57 11.85
C ARG A 116 -13.27 -0.37 10.40
N ARG A 117 -12.95 0.86 10.00
CA ARG A 117 -12.48 1.17 8.64
C ARG A 117 -11.11 0.56 8.34
N GLN A 118 -10.24 0.49 9.34
CA GLN A 118 -8.92 -0.13 9.23
C GLN A 118 -9.01 -1.64 9.01
N GLU A 119 -9.94 -2.33 9.68
CA GLU A 119 -10.16 -3.76 9.43
C GLU A 119 -10.71 -4.00 8.03
N GLN A 120 -11.61 -3.15 7.53
CA GLN A 120 -12.07 -3.23 6.15
C GLN A 120 -10.93 -3.03 5.14
N HIS A 121 -10.04 -2.07 5.41
CA HIS A 121 -8.82 -1.88 4.61
C HIS A 121 -7.92 -3.11 4.63
N ARG A 122 -7.69 -3.71 5.81
CA ARG A 122 -6.85 -4.92 5.96
C ARG A 122 -7.37 -6.05 5.08
N VAL A 123 -8.67 -6.33 5.15
CA VAL A 123 -9.33 -7.37 4.34
C VAL A 123 -9.23 -7.04 2.84
N ALA A 124 -9.44 -5.78 2.48
CA ALA A 124 -9.35 -5.33 1.10
C ALA A 124 -7.92 -5.41 0.53
N GLU A 125 -6.90 -5.05 1.31
CA GLU A 125 -5.49 -5.14 0.93
C GLU A 125 -5.07 -6.60 0.73
N ILE A 126 -5.41 -7.50 1.66
CA ILE A 126 -5.17 -8.94 1.49
C ILE A 126 -5.83 -9.45 0.21
N SER A 127 -7.09 -9.09 -0.03
CA SER A 127 -7.82 -9.53 -1.23
C SER A 127 -7.19 -8.99 -2.52
N ALA A 128 -6.74 -7.72 -2.52
CA ALA A 128 -6.04 -7.12 -3.64
C ALA A 128 -4.67 -7.76 -3.91
N LEU A 129 -3.97 -8.22 -2.87
CA LEU A 129 -2.70 -8.93 -3.03
C LEU A 129 -2.90 -10.35 -3.55
N LEU A 130 -3.96 -11.04 -3.12
CA LEU A 130 -4.32 -12.36 -3.66
C LEU A 130 -4.78 -12.31 -5.13
N ASP A 131 -5.35 -11.19 -5.58
CA ASP A 131 -5.72 -10.94 -6.97
C ASP A 131 -4.51 -10.90 -7.93
N VAL A 132 -3.26 -10.71 -7.43
CA VAL A 132 -2.05 -10.58 -8.26
C VAL A 132 -1.88 -11.76 -9.22
N ARG A 133 -2.07 -13.00 -8.75
CA ARG A 133 -1.98 -14.19 -9.61
C ARG A 133 -2.96 -14.12 -10.78
N HIS A 134 -4.22 -13.78 -10.51
CA HIS A 134 -5.24 -13.65 -11.54
C HIS A 134 -4.85 -12.58 -12.58
N PHE A 135 -4.27 -11.47 -12.14
CA PHE A 135 -3.86 -10.39 -13.03
C PHE A 135 -2.60 -10.69 -13.83
N ILE A 136 -1.67 -11.51 -13.32
CA ILE A 136 -0.54 -12.02 -14.11
C ILE A 136 -1.05 -12.84 -15.30
N ASP A 137 -1.97 -13.78 -15.06
CA ASP A 137 -2.56 -14.58 -16.13
C ASP A 137 -3.38 -13.73 -17.09
N ARG A 138 -4.18 -12.79 -16.56
CA ARG A 138 -5.00 -11.88 -17.35
C ARG A 138 -4.15 -10.95 -18.24
N ALA A 139 -3.01 -10.45 -17.73
CA ALA A 139 -2.09 -9.60 -18.46
C ALA A 139 -1.59 -10.28 -19.74
N LYS A 140 -1.24 -11.56 -19.65
CA LYS A 140 -0.81 -12.33 -20.81
C LYS A 140 -1.96 -12.73 -21.72
N THR A 141 -3.02 -13.31 -21.16
CA THR A 141 -4.11 -13.94 -21.94
C THR A 141 -5.00 -12.94 -22.67
N LEU A 142 -5.32 -11.80 -22.04
CA LEU A 142 -6.21 -10.80 -22.63
C LEU A 142 -5.47 -9.68 -23.35
N TYR A 143 -4.29 -9.32 -22.85
CA TYR A 143 -3.60 -8.10 -23.30
C TYR A 143 -2.24 -8.38 -23.95
N GLY A 144 -1.75 -9.63 -23.89
CA GLY A 144 -0.49 -10.03 -24.53
C GLY A 144 0.79 -9.49 -23.86
N TYR A 145 0.71 -9.04 -22.60
CA TYR A 145 1.90 -8.61 -21.84
C TYR A 145 2.68 -9.83 -21.32
N ASP A 146 3.98 -9.83 -21.57
CA ASP A 146 4.91 -10.84 -21.01
C ASP A 146 5.42 -10.42 -19.63
N ASP A 147 5.60 -9.12 -19.43
CA ASP A 147 6.15 -8.56 -18.21
C ASP A 147 5.05 -7.91 -17.35
N PHE A 148 5.19 -8.07 -16.04
CA PHE A 148 4.18 -7.69 -15.06
C PHE A 148 4.84 -7.07 -13.82
N ILE A 149 4.32 -5.93 -13.37
CA ILE A 149 4.69 -5.32 -12.09
C ILE A 149 3.46 -5.11 -11.20
N ALA A 150 3.53 -5.65 -9.98
CA ALA A 150 2.62 -5.30 -8.89
C ALA A 150 3.25 -4.25 -7.98
N ASP A 151 2.64 -3.06 -7.91
CA ASP A 151 3.00 -1.98 -6.98
C ASP A 151 2.16 -2.08 -5.71
N THR A 152 2.79 -2.44 -4.59
CA THR A 152 2.09 -2.57 -3.31
C THR A 152 1.98 -1.23 -2.57
N GLY A 153 0.93 -1.09 -1.75
CA GLY A 153 0.84 -0.03 -0.77
C GLY A 153 1.99 -0.07 0.25
N GLY A 154 2.12 1.00 1.04
CA GLY A 154 3.11 1.08 2.11
C GLY A 154 2.80 0.21 3.34
N SER A 155 1.63 -0.44 3.35
CA SER A 155 1.10 -1.26 4.45
C SER A 155 1.19 -2.76 4.23
N LEU A 156 1.77 -3.25 3.11
CA LEU A 156 1.94 -4.67 2.82
C LEU A 156 2.43 -5.46 4.05
N ILE A 157 3.48 -4.95 4.70
CA ILE A 157 4.11 -5.63 5.83
C ILE A 157 3.20 -5.75 7.05
N GLU A 158 2.14 -4.94 7.15
CA GLU A 158 1.21 -4.96 8.27
C GLU A 158 0.08 -5.97 8.12
N VAL A 159 -0.13 -6.50 6.91
CA VAL A 159 -1.26 -7.40 6.60
C VAL A 159 -0.82 -8.85 6.36
N ILE A 160 0.46 -9.14 6.57
CA ILE A 160 1.07 -10.47 6.37
C ILE A 160 1.88 -10.90 7.59
N ASP A 161 2.13 -12.19 7.69
CA ASP A 161 3.21 -12.75 8.49
C ASP A 161 4.47 -12.97 7.65
N HIS A 162 5.41 -12.02 7.77
CA HIS A 162 6.65 -11.96 6.99
C HIS A 162 7.70 -13.05 7.30
N ASP A 163 7.50 -13.84 8.35
CA ASP A 163 8.39 -14.96 8.70
C ASP A 163 7.77 -16.32 8.31
N ASN A 164 6.50 -16.31 7.91
CA ASN A 164 5.74 -17.52 7.64
C ASN A 164 5.58 -17.75 6.13
N ALA A 165 6.25 -18.78 5.62
CA ALA A 165 6.15 -19.19 4.21
C ALA A 165 4.74 -19.65 3.81
N GLU A 166 3.92 -20.08 4.78
CA GLU A 166 2.53 -20.50 4.58
C GLU A 166 1.52 -19.36 4.78
N ASP A 167 1.98 -18.13 5.06
CA ASP A 167 1.09 -16.97 4.98
C ASP A 167 0.46 -16.92 3.58
N PRO A 168 -0.89 -16.82 3.46
CA PRO A 168 -1.56 -16.93 2.17
C PRO A 168 -1.10 -15.89 1.15
N VAL A 169 -0.78 -14.68 1.60
CA VAL A 169 -0.31 -13.59 0.73
C VAL A 169 1.13 -13.84 0.35
N VAL A 170 2.03 -14.11 1.31
CA VAL A 170 3.44 -14.39 1.03
C VAL A 170 3.56 -15.56 0.05
N ARG A 171 2.89 -16.67 0.33
CA ARG A 171 2.88 -17.86 -0.53
C ARG A 171 2.39 -17.55 -1.94
N THR A 172 1.31 -16.78 -2.05
CA THR A 172 0.73 -16.40 -3.35
C THR A 172 1.70 -15.52 -4.13
N LEU A 173 2.25 -14.47 -3.52
CA LEU A 173 3.15 -13.55 -4.22
C LEU A 173 4.47 -14.23 -4.58
N ALA A 174 5.08 -14.98 -3.67
CA ALA A 174 6.35 -15.67 -3.90
C ALA A 174 6.26 -16.80 -4.95
N ALA A 175 5.10 -17.44 -5.07
CA ALA A 175 4.88 -18.47 -6.09
C ALA A 175 4.64 -17.90 -7.50
N ASN A 176 4.24 -16.62 -7.63
CA ASN A 176 3.82 -16.03 -8.90
C ASN A 176 4.67 -14.84 -9.34
N SER A 177 5.50 -14.28 -8.47
CA SER A 177 6.35 -13.12 -8.77
C SER A 177 7.65 -13.12 -7.97
N LEU A 178 8.65 -12.43 -8.48
CA LEU A 178 9.83 -12.05 -7.73
C LEU A 178 9.44 -10.94 -6.73
N LEU A 179 9.70 -11.15 -5.44
CA LEU A 179 9.49 -10.14 -4.41
C LEU A 179 10.72 -9.22 -4.35
N LEU A 180 10.52 -7.94 -4.62
CA LEU A 180 11.60 -6.94 -4.66
C LEU A 180 11.37 -5.87 -3.60
N TYR A 181 12.21 -5.89 -2.57
CA TYR A 181 12.29 -4.82 -1.59
C TYR A 181 13.07 -3.64 -2.15
N ILE A 182 12.44 -2.48 -2.22
CA ILE A 182 13.10 -1.22 -2.52
C ILE A 182 13.41 -0.53 -1.19
N ARG A 183 14.67 -0.63 -0.78
CA ARG A 183 15.16 -0.11 0.49
C ARG A 183 15.51 1.37 0.35
N GLY A 184 14.93 2.19 1.22
CA GLY A 184 15.33 3.59 1.37
C GLY A 184 16.52 3.75 2.31
N THR A 185 17.15 4.92 2.30
CA THR A 185 18.20 5.31 3.25
C THR A 185 17.61 5.95 4.51
N ASP A 186 18.41 6.09 5.57
CA ASP A 186 18.01 6.84 6.78
C ASP A 186 17.66 8.31 6.47
N LYS A 187 18.34 8.90 5.49
CA LYS A 187 18.03 10.25 5.00
C LYS A 187 16.65 10.30 4.34
N ASP A 188 16.27 9.23 3.63
CA ASP A 188 14.93 9.12 3.05
C ASP A 188 13.87 8.97 4.15
N ALA A 189 14.15 8.21 5.20
CA ALA A 189 13.28 8.07 6.36
C ALA A 189 12.99 9.43 7.03
N ALA A 190 14.02 10.24 7.30
CA ALA A 190 13.85 11.57 7.87
C ALA A 190 13.04 12.53 6.97
N GLN A 191 13.31 12.51 5.65
CA GLN A 191 12.55 13.31 4.69
C GLN A 191 11.10 12.85 4.58
N LEU A 192 10.83 11.55 4.68
CA LEU A 192 9.47 11.00 4.70
C LEU A 192 8.70 11.48 5.93
N VAL A 193 9.31 11.43 7.12
CA VAL A 193 8.69 11.97 8.35
C VAL A 193 8.38 13.45 8.19
N GLN A 194 9.30 14.24 7.63
CA GLN A 194 9.08 15.66 7.40
C GLN A 194 7.92 15.94 6.42
N ARG A 195 7.87 15.22 5.30
CA ARG A 195 6.77 15.33 4.32
C ARG A 195 5.44 14.89 4.92
N PHE A 196 5.45 13.81 5.69
CA PHE A 196 4.25 13.33 6.36
C PHE A 196 3.71 14.36 7.37
N LYS A 197 4.58 15.01 8.14
CA LYS A 197 4.19 16.11 9.05
C LYS A 197 3.52 17.28 8.33
N GLN A 198 3.88 17.54 7.06
CA GLN A 198 3.27 18.60 6.25
C GLN A 198 1.93 18.19 5.62
N SER A 199 1.76 16.91 5.31
CA SER A 199 0.53 16.38 4.70
C SER A 199 0.29 14.95 5.20
N PRO A 200 -0.31 14.79 6.40
CA PRO A 200 -0.58 13.48 6.97
C PRO A 200 -1.55 12.73 6.07
N LYS A 201 -1.17 11.50 5.69
CA LYS A 201 -2.05 10.57 4.97
C LYS A 201 -2.58 9.51 5.93
N PRO A 202 -3.77 8.96 5.70
CA PRO A 202 -4.25 7.80 6.43
C PRO A 202 -3.21 6.67 6.40
N MET A 203 -3.01 6.04 7.56
CA MET A 203 -2.08 4.93 7.72
C MET A 203 -2.82 3.71 8.22
N TYR A 204 -2.42 2.54 7.73
CA TYR A 204 -2.83 1.30 8.35
C TYR A 204 -1.93 0.93 9.54
N TYR A 205 -2.55 0.56 10.66
CA TYR A 205 -1.89 0.03 11.85
C TYR A 205 -2.47 -1.34 12.19
N ARG A 206 -1.61 -2.28 12.59
CA ARG A 206 -2.09 -3.54 13.18
C ARG A 206 -2.92 -3.23 14.44
N PRO A 207 -4.05 -3.93 14.69
CA PRO A 207 -4.97 -3.56 15.77
C PRO A 207 -4.31 -3.42 17.15
N ALA A 208 -3.48 -4.39 17.54
CA ALA A 208 -2.78 -4.35 18.83
C ALA A 208 -1.79 -3.17 18.92
N PHE A 209 -1.04 -2.92 17.84
CA PHE A 209 -0.09 -1.82 17.77
C PHE A 209 -0.79 -0.45 17.83
N LEU A 210 -1.94 -0.30 17.17
CA LEU A 210 -2.75 0.91 17.27
C LEU A 210 -3.17 1.19 18.70
N VAL A 211 -3.72 0.20 19.40
CA VAL A 211 -4.21 0.37 20.79
C VAL A 211 -3.07 0.74 21.73
N GLU A 212 -1.92 0.07 21.61
CA GLU A 212 -0.72 0.38 22.38
C GLU A 212 -0.28 1.84 22.16
N LYS A 213 -0.11 2.23 20.90
CA LYS A 213 0.39 3.57 20.55
C LYS A 213 -0.63 4.68 20.83
N TRP A 214 -1.92 4.38 20.75
CA TRP A 214 -2.98 5.28 21.16
C TRP A 214 -2.91 5.59 22.66
N ALA A 215 -2.77 4.55 23.50
CA ALA A 215 -2.64 4.71 24.94
C ALA A 215 -1.34 5.45 25.32
N GLU A 216 -0.22 5.12 24.68
CA GLU A 216 1.07 5.79 24.88
C GLU A 216 0.99 7.30 24.55
N PHE A 217 0.40 7.64 23.39
CA PHE A 217 0.21 9.02 22.98
C PHE A 217 -0.67 9.79 23.98
N LYS A 218 -1.82 9.23 24.36
CA LYS A 218 -2.72 9.86 25.34
C LYS A 218 -2.03 10.11 26.68
N HIS A 219 -1.27 9.13 27.17
CA HIS A 219 -0.53 9.27 28.42
C HIS A 219 0.53 10.38 28.34
N MET A 220 1.32 10.41 27.26
CA MET A 220 2.37 11.42 27.04
C MET A 220 1.81 12.85 26.98
N HIS A 221 0.60 13.01 26.48
CA HIS A 221 -0.06 14.30 26.29
C HIS A 221 -1.10 14.63 27.38
N GLY A 222 -1.28 13.77 28.39
CA GLY A 222 -2.27 13.98 29.47
C GLY A 222 -3.72 13.99 29.00
N ILE A 223 -4.03 13.26 27.92
CA ILE A 223 -5.36 13.20 27.29
C ILE A 223 -6.17 12.04 27.91
N LEU A 224 -7.38 12.33 28.39
CA LEU A 224 -8.26 11.33 29.01
C LEU A 224 -9.25 10.72 28.01
N GLU A 225 -9.89 11.54 27.18
CA GLU A 225 -10.90 11.10 26.22
C GLU A 225 -10.30 10.87 24.83
N ASP A 226 -10.80 9.89 24.09
CA ASP A 226 -10.31 9.60 22.72
C ASP A 226 -10.60 10.76 21.76
N ASP A 227 -11.74 11.42 21.94
CA ASP A 227 -12.18 12.53 21.10
C ASP A 227 -11.42 13.85 21.38
N ASP A 228 -10.55 13.88 22.39
CA ASP A 228 -9.67 15.03 22.65
C ASP A 228 -8.32 14.92 21.90
N VAL A 229 -8.02 13.76 21.31
CA VAL A 229 -6.79 13.56 20.54
C VAL A 229 -6.82 14.39 19.26
N ASP A 230 -5.77 15.19 19.03
CA ASP A 230 -5.59 15.89 17.77
C ASP A 230 -5.17 14.89 16.66
N PRO A 231 -5.98 14.69 15.60
CA PRO A 231 -5.70 13.67 14.59
C PRO A 231 -4.39 13.91 13.82
N ALA A 232 -4.01 15.19 13.62
CA ALA A 232 -2.78 15.54 12.91
C ALA A 232 -1.55 15.28 13.79
N GLN A 233 -1.63 15.59 15.09
CA GLN A 233 -0.54 15.30 16.03
C GLN A 233 -0.32 13.80 16.21
N PHE A 234 -1.41 13.03 16.40
CA PHE A 234 -1.30 11.57 16.51
C PHE A 234 -0.75 10.97 15.22
N GLY A 235 -1.24 11.39 14.06
CA GLY A 235 -0.74 10.92 12.76
C GLY A 235 0.76 11.19 12.58
N ALA A 236 1.21 12.41 12.89
CA ALA A 236 2.62 12.80 12.76
C ALA A 236 3.54 11.99 13.68
N TRP A 237 3.16 11.84 14.95
CA TRP A 237 3.93 11.06 15.93
C TRP A 237 3.90 9.56 15.58
N GLY A 238 2.71 9.03 15.29
CA GLY A 238 2.52 7.61 15.00
C GLY A 238 3.21 7.15 13.72
N PHE A 239 3.34 8.02 12.70
CA PHE A 239 4.07 7.68 11.47
C PHE A 239 5.55 7.39 11.73
N GLU A 240 6.21 8.18 12.58
CA GLU A 240 7.62 8.00 12.92
C GLU A 240 7.86 6.67 13.63
N THR A 241 7.02 6.34 14.62
CA THR A 241 7.08 5.05 15.30
C THR A 241 6.79 3.87 14.36
N LEU A 242 5.79 4.03 13.49
CA LEU A 242 5.41 3.02 12.52
C LEU A 242 6.53 2.75 11.50
N LEU A 243 7.19 3.80 11.03
CA LEU A 243 8.32 3.70 10.10
C LEU A 243 9.45 2.84 10.69
N HIS A 244 9.87 3.12 11.92
CA HIS A 244 10.91 2.33 12.59
C HIS A 244 10.49 0.88 12.82
N ASN A 245 9.20 0.59 13.02
CA ASN A 245 8.70 -0.78 13.14
C ASN A 245 8.70 -1.53 11.79
N ARG A 246 8.40 -0.83 10.69
CA ARG A 246 8.26 -1.44 9.36
C ARG A 246 9.57 -1.83 8.71
N LEU A 247 10.60 -0.99 8.82
CA LEU A 247 11.88 -1.19 8.12
C LEU A 247 12.54 -2.56 8.38
N PRO A 248 12.73 -3.03 9.63
CA PRO A 248 13.33 -4.34 9.87
C PRO A 248 12.45 -5.49 9.36
N ARG A 249 11.13 -5.34 9.41
CA ARG A 249 10.17 -6.35 8.93
C ARG A 249 10.16 -6.44 7.40
N TYR A 250 10.27 -5.30 6.71
CA TYR A 250 10.46 -5.31 5.26
C TYR A 250 11.76 -6.00 4.85
N GLN A 251 12.86 -5.74 5.58
CA GLN A 251 14.12 -6.42 5.33
C GLN A 251 13.99 -7.92 5.56
N ALA A 252 13.39 -8.36 6.67
CA ALA A 252 13.15 -9.78 6.95
C ALA A 252 12.29 -10.47 5.87
N LEU A 253 11.23 -9.82 5.35
CA LEU A 253 10.46 -10.36 4.23
C LEU A 253 11.35 -10.60 2.99
N ALA A 254 12.23 -9.64 2.68
CA ALA A 254 13.18 -9.76 1.58
C ALA A 254 14.20 -10.88 1.84
N ASP A 255 14.73 -10.93 3.06
CA ASP A 255 15.73 -11.92 3.49
C ASP A 255 15.15 -13.35 3.49
N ASN A 256 13.85 -13.51 3.74
CA ASN A 256 13.20 -14.81 3.70
C ASN A 256 12.78 -15.22 2.28
N PHE A 257 12.22 -14.29 1.49
CA PHE A 257 11.44 -14.66 0.30
C PHE A 257 11.76 -13.85 -0.98
N GLY A 258 12.68 -12.88 -0.94
CA GLY A 258 12.87 -11.95 -2.05
C GLY A 258 14.28 -11.41 -2.24
N TYR A 259 14.36 -10.23 -2.86
CA TYR A 259 15.60 -9.53 -3.20
C TYR A 259 15.52 -8.10 -2.71
N THR A 260 16.68 -7.48 -2.49
CA THR A 260 16.76 -6.09 -2.05
C THR A 260 17.54 -5.27 -3.07
N VAL A 261 17.01 -4.10 -3.42
CA VAL A 261 17.71 -3.04 -4.17
C VAL A 261 17.62 -1.74 -3.39
N GLU A 262 18.61 -0.86 -3.53
CA GLU A 262 18.52 0.47 -2.95
C GLU A 262 17.64 1.38 -3.81
N ALA A 263 16.90 2.27 -3.17
CA ALA A 263 16.09 3.28 -3.85
C ALA A 263 16.96 4.20 -4.72
N SER A 264 18.23 4.42 -4.35
CA SER A 264 19.20 5.16 -5.16
C SER A 264 19.50 4.48 -6.49
N ASP A 265 19.64 3.15 -6.49
CA ASP A 265 19.92 2.38 -7.71
C ASP A 265 18.67 2.35 -8.58
N LEU A 266 17.50 2.17 -7.97
CA LEU A 266 16.22 2.24 -8.67
C LEU A 266 15.99 3.60 -9.32
N ALA A 267 16.44 4.69 -8.70
CA ALA A 267 16.30 6.03 -9.25
C ALA A 267 17.08 6.24 -10.55
N LEU A 268 18.13 5.44 -10.80
CA LEU A 268 18.92 5.49 -12.02
C LEU A 268 18.28 4.76 -13.20
N VAL A 269 17.32 3.87 -12.95
CA VAL A 269 16.61 3.10 -14.00
C VAL A 269 15.80 4.03 -14.90
N ARG A 270 15.99 3.89 -16.21
CA ARG A 270 15.38 4.72 -17.27
C ARG A 270 14.38 3.98 -18.14
N ASP A 271 14.45 2.65 -18.22
CA ASP A 271 13.54 1.82 -19.00
C ASP A 271 13.37 0.41 -18.41
N GLY A 272 12.70 -0.46 -19.16
CA GLY A 272 12.44 -1.84 -18.74
C GLY A 272 13.67 -2.74 -18.79
N ASP A 273 14.62 -2.47 -19.68
CA ASP A 273 15.83 -3.29 -19.82
C ASP A 273 16.79 -3.01 -18.66
N GLU A 274 17.00 -1.75 -18.32
CA GLU A 274 17.78 -1.37 -17.13
C GLU A 274 17.14 -1.89 -15.82
N PHE A 275 15.81 -2.01 -15.78
CA PHE A 275 15.14 -2.62 -14.64
C PHE A 275 15.42 -4.12 -14.55
N VAL A 276 15.45 -4.81 -15.69
CA VAL A 276 15.79 -6.24 -15.76
C VAL A 276 17.23 -6.47 -15.31
N ASP A 277 18.17 -5.62 -15.75
CA ASP A 277 19.57 -5.66 -15.35
C ASP A 277 19.75 -5.40 -13.85
N LEU A 278 18.98 -4.47 -13.27
CA LEU A 278 18.98 -4.20 -11.84
C LEU A 278 18.52 -5.42 -11.03
N ILE A 279 17.46 -6.10 -11.48
CA ILE A 279 16.98 -7.33 -10.83
C ILE A 279 18.01 -8.46 -10.98
N ALA A 280 18.57 -8.64 -12.16
CA ALA A 280 19.62 -9.63 -12.41
C ALA A 280 20.80 -9.42 -11.45
N SER A 281 21.24 -8.18 -11.27
CA SER A 281 22.29 -7.81 -10.31
C SER A 281 21.91 -8.10 -8.87
N ALA A 282 20.65 -7.86 -8.48
CA ALA A 282 20.15 -8.16 -7.14
C ALA A 282 20.11 -9.67 -6.87
N ILE A 283 19.74 -10.48 -7.88
CA ILE A 283 19.79 -11.94 -7.79
C ILE A 283 21.24 -12.41 -7.63
N GLU A 284 22.16 -11.92 -8.46
CA GLU A 284 23.57 -12.28 -8.39
C GLU A 284 24.18 -11.94 -7.02
N LYS A 285 23.89 -10.75 -6.48
CA LYS A 285 24.39 -10.31 -5.17
C LYS A 285 23.95 -11.24 -4.04
N ARG A 286 22.75 -11.80 -4.10
CA ARG A 286 22.22 -12.70 -3.08
C ARG A 286 22.79 -14.11 -3.17
N MET A 287 23.27 -14.52 -4.34
CA MET A 287 23.94 -15.81 -4.52
C MET A 287 25.35 -15.85 -3.91
N ARG A 288 25.98 -14.68 -3.71
CA ARG A 288 27.32 -14.52 -3.14
C ARG A 288 27.26 -14.46 -1.62
#